data_AF-A0AAV7TI58-F1
#
_entry.id   AF-A0AAV7TI58-F1
#
_cell.length_a   1.000
_cell.length_b   1.000
_cell.length_c   1.000
_cell.angle_alpha   90.00
_cell.angle_beta   90.00
_cell.angle_gamma   90.00
#
_symmetry.space_group_name_H-M   'P 1'
#
loop_
_entity.id
_entity.type
_entity.pdbx_description
1 polymer ?
#
loop_
_entity_poly.entity_id
_entity_poly.type
_entity_poly.pdbx_seq_one_letter_code
_entity_poly.pdbx_strand_id
1 'polypeptide(L)'
;MCLAASIAGLMMDRATPDHVIMFMAAEARKALQIWPDRLVGFGDLGHFENHFAIMVNVLYHSGSWKYFTTDELVKNKTVFVLHHENHFFGILNLKGFLGAKVYVGDGWAQPNYIYSHDLTAEENWEFEGRLCVNDFLNTFMQLKYYEYTVLAHNSKAYDSFFILLDLIYEKMAIELITLGSKLMLLKVVPFEIRFIDTLNFLPVKFSKLPKAFGFEGCKGYFPHFFNTLASQNYNGPMPPPDSYGF
;
A
#
# COMPACT_ATOMS: atom_id res chain seq x y z
N MET A 1 -23.84 6.91 14.35
CA MET A 1 -24.44 6.94 13.00
C MET A 1 -23.40 6.64 11.93
N CYS A 2 -22.24 7.31 11.98
CA CYS A 2 -21.17 7.22 10.97
C CYS A 2 -20.74 5.79 10.61
N LEU A 3 -20.53 4.89 11.58
CA LEU A 3 -20.13 3.51 11.29
C LEU A 3 -21.21 2.75 10.50
N ALA A 4 -22.45 2.76 11.00
CA ALA A 4 -23.58 2.08 10.35
C ALA A 4 -23.84 2.61 8.94
N ALA A 5 -23.75 3.93 8.74
CA ALA A 5 -23.91 4.56 7.42
C ALA A 5 -22.76 4.20 6.48
N SER A 6 -21.52 4.18 6.98
CA SER A 6 -20.35 3.77 6.19
C SER A 6 -20.46 2.32 5.73
N ILE A 7 -20.84 1.40 6.64
CA ILE A 7 -21.02 -0.01 6.32
C ILE A 7 -22.18 -0.18 5.32
N ALA A 8 -23.33 0.45 5.55
CA ALA A 8 -24.47 0.39 4.64
C ALA A 8 -24.09 0.87 3.24
N GLY A 9 -23.38 2.01 3.13
CA GLY A 9 -22.89 2.53 1.86
C GLY A 9 -21.92 1.58 1.13
N LEU A 10 -21.04 0.88 1.86
CA LEU A 10 -20.11 -0.11 1.28
C LEU A 10 -20.80 -1.41 0.83
N MET A 11 -22.02 -1.65 1.32
CA MET A 11 -22.83 -2.81 0.97
C MET A 11 -23.75 -2.56 -0.23
N MET A 12 -23.96 -1.30 -0.61
CA MET A 12 -24.92 -0.90 -1.64
C MET A 12 -24.24 -0.51 -2.96
N ASP A 13 -25.04 -0.40 -4.02
CA ASP A 13 -24.58 0.11 -5.31
C ASP A 13 -24.21 1.59 -5.17
N ARG A 14 -23.21 2.07 -5.93
CA ARG A 14 -22.77 3.47 -5.92
C ARG A 14 -23.85 4.46 -6.35
N ALA A 15 -24.84 4.02 -7.12
CA ALA A 15 -25.98 4.85 -7.53
C ALA A 15 -27.06 4.97 -6.43
N THR A 16 -26.91 4.28 -5.30
CA THR A 16 -27.90 4.28 -4.22
C THR A 16 -27.98 5.66 -3.57
N PRO A 17 -29.17 6.27 -3.46
CA PRO A 17 -29.32 7.58 -2.81
C PRO A 17 -29.01 7.55 -1.31
N ASP A 18 -28.41 8.63 -0.80
CA ASP A 18 -28.01 8.79 0.61
C ASP A 18 -29.15 8.52 1.61
N HIS A 19 -30.39 8.92 1.29
CA HIS A 19 -31.52 8.69 2.20
C HIS A 19 -31.82 7.20 2.41
N VAL A 20 -31.56 6.35 1.40
CA VAL A 20 -31.74 4.90 1.49
C VAL A 20 -30.62 4.31 2.36
N ILE A 21 -29.38 4.75 2.16
CA ILE A 21 -28.23 4.35 2.98
C ILE A 21 -28.46 4.71 4.45
N MET A 22 -28.94 5.93 4.71
CA MET A 22 -29.23 6.42 6.06
C MET A 22 -30.40 5.67 6.72
N PHE A 23 -31.42 5.30 5.94
CA PHE A 23 -32.52 4.46 6.43
C PHE A 23 -32.01 3.07 6.85
N MET A 24 -31.21 2.40 6.01
CA MET A 24 -30.62 1.09 6.34
C MET A 24 -29.73 1.18 7.59
N ALA A 25 -28.93 2.24 7.69
CA ALA A 25 -28.06 2.48 8.84
C ALA A 25 -28.86 2.66 10.14
N ALA A 26 -30.00 3.36 10.07
CA ALA A 26 -30.90 3.54 11.21
C ALA A 26 -31.54 2.21 11.63
N GLU A 27 -32.01 1.41 10.67
CA GLU A 27 -32.58 0.08 10.95
C GLU A 27 -31.55 -0.88 11.54
N ALA A 28 -30.32 -0.89 11.04
CA ALA A 28 -29.24 -1.69 11.61
C ALA A 28 -28.93 -1.28 13.06
N ARG A 29 -28.84 0.03 13.34
CA ARG A 29 -28.65 0.51 14.72
C ARG A 29 -29.79 0.11 15.64
N LYS A 30 -31.03 0.18 15.16
CA LYS A 30 -32.22 -0.24 15.90
C LYS A 30 -32.18 -1.73 16.22
N ALA A 31 -31.82 -2.57 15.25
CA ALA A 31 -31.67 -4.01 15.43
C ALA A 31 -30.57 -4.36 16.45
N LEU A 32 -29.48 -3.58 16.47
CA LEU A 32 -28.37 -3.73 17.41
C LEU A 32 -28.59 -3.02 18.76
N GLN A 33 -29.77 -2.44 18.99
CA GLN A 33 -30.10 -1.68 20.21
C GLN A 33 -29.14 -0.52 20.50
N ILE A 34 -28.58 0.09 19.45
CA ILE A 34 -27.68 1.24 19.54
C ILE A 34 -28.48 2.54 19.37
N TRP A 35 -28.87 3.14 20.49
CA TRP A 35 -29.60 4.40 20.55
C TRP A 35 -28.84 5.58 19.94
N PRO A 36 -29.53 6.63 19.44
CA PRO A 36 -28.91 7.71 18.65
C PRO A 36 -27.74 8.43 19.33
N ASP A 37 -27.86 8.66 20.63
CA ASP A 37 -26.95 9.33 21.56
C ASP A 37 -25.73 8.49 21.95
N ARG A 38 -25.80 7.16 21.78
CA ARG A 38 -24.66 6.26 22.03
C ARG A 38 -23.61 6.39 20.91
N LEU A 39 -22.39 6.73 21.30
CA LEU A 39 -21.22 6.66 20.42
C LEU A 39 -20.89 5.19 20.12
N VAL A 40 -20.46 4.95 18.89
CA VAL A 40 -20.07 3.63 18.40
C VAL A 40 -18.55 3.60 18.30
N GLY A 41 -17.93 2.54 18.82
CA GLY A 41 -16.49 2.37 18.85
C GLY A 41 -16.05 0.98 18.36
N PHE A 42 -14.80 0.62 18.63
CA PHE A 42 -14.20 -0.61 18.10
C PHE A 42 -14.84 -1.86 18.71
N GLY A 43 -15.29 -1.78 19.97
CA GLY A 43 -16.00 -2.88 20.65
C GLY A 43 -17.36 -3.20 20.05
N ASP A 44 -17.93 -2.32 19.21
CA ASP A 44 -19.22 -2.56 18.56
C ASP A 44 -19.09 -3.30 17.22
N LEU A 45 -17.87 -3.42 16.66
CA LEU A 45 -17.64 -3.92 15.30
C LEU A 45 -18.20 -5.33 15.11
N GLY A 46 -17.98 -6.23 16.07
CA GLY A 46 -18.49 -7.61 16.00
C GLY A 46 -20.02 -7.70 15.88
N HIS A 47 -20.76 -6.74 16.44
CA HIS A 47 -22.21 -6.68 16.29
C HIS A 47 -22.61 -6.34 14.85
N PHE A 48 -21.92 -5.37 14.24
CA PHE A 48 -22.15 -4.99 12.85
C PHE A 48 -21.72 -6.08 11.87
N GLU A 49 -20.58 -6.72 12.10
CA GLU A 49 -20.07 -7.83 11.31
C GLU A 49 -21.05 -9.00 11.25
N ASN A 50 -21.62 -9.37 12.41
CA ASN A 50 -22.61 -10.42 12.49
C ASN A 50 -23.96 -10.01 11.87
N HIS A 51 -24.39 -8.76 12.03
CA HIS A 51 -25.64 -8.26 11.44
C HIS A 51 -25.58 -8.22 9.90
N PHE A 52 -24.47 -7.75 9.33
CA PHE A 52 -24.29 -7.60 7.89
C PHE A 52 -23.65 -8.83 7.21
N ALA A 53 -23.22 -9.83 8.00
CA ALA A 53 -22.46 -10.99 7.53
C ALA A 53 -21.17 -10.61 6.76
N ILE A 54 -20.40 -9.67 7.31
CA ILE A 54 -19.17 -9.12 6.72
C ILE A 54 -18.03 -9.08 7.74
N MET A 55 -16.80 -8.94 7.24
CA MET A 55 -15.61 -8.60 8.03
C MET A 55 -15.34 -7.10 7.90
N VAL A 56 -15.16 -6.40 9.01
CA VAL A 56 -14.88 -4.95 9.04
C VAL A 56 -13.46 -4.70 9.50
N ASN A 57 -12.66 -4.15 8.59
CA ASN A 57 -11.29 -3.77 8.86
C ASN A 57 -11.17 -2.27 9.05
N VAL A 58 -10.60 -1.86 10.18
CA VAL A 58 -10.50 -0.44 10.57
C VAL A 58 -9.07 0.05 10.42
N LEU A 59 -8.87 1.04 9.57
CA LEU A 59 -7.65 1.83 9.51
C LEU A 59 -7.81 3.04 10.43
N TYR A 60 -6.80 3.35 11.25
CA TYR A 60 -6.87 4.49 12.15
C TYR A 60 -5.49 5.07 12.43
N HIS A 61 -5.44 6.35 12.81
CA HIS A 61 -4.19 7.02 13.15
C HIS A 61 -4.15 7.32 14.65
N SER A 62 -3.12 6.82 15.34
CA SER A 62 -2.87 7.06 16.76
C SER A 62 -1.38 7.27 16.98
N GLY A 63 -0.85 8.37 16.45
CA GLY A 63 0.59 8.68 16.40
C GLY A 63 1.35 7.91 15.30
N SER A 64 0.77 6.83 14.79
CA SER A 64 1.13 6.13 13.56
C SER A 64 -0.12 5.49 12.95
N TRP A 65 -0.05 5.13 11.67
CA TRP A 65 -1.09 4.34 11.00
C TRP A 65 -1.15 2.94 11.60
N LYS A 66 -2.36 2.52 11.96
CA LYS A 66 -2.65 1.22 12.56
C LYS A 66 -3.86 0.59 11.90
N TYR A 67 -3.96 -0.71 12.11
CA TYR A 67 -5.02 -1.55 11.58
C TYR A 67 -5.65 -2.33 12.73
N PHE A 68 -6.97 -2.40 12.75
CA PHE A 68 -7.74 -3.18 13.69
C PHE A 68 -8.69 -4.11 12.93
N THR A 69 -8.80 -5.34 13.42
CA THR A 69 -9.73 -6.37 12.95
C THR A 69 -10.24 -7.15 14.16
N THR A 70 -11.42 -7.75 14.07
CA THR A 70 -11.98 -8.59 15.12
C THR A 70 -11.45 -10.03 15.00
N ASP A 71 -11.45 -10.78 16.11
CA ASP A 71 -10.91 -12.15 16.16
C ASP A 71 -11.83 -13.22 15.52
N GLU A 72 -12.99 -12.84 14.98
CA GLU A 72 -14.02 -13.78 14.51
C GLU A 72 -13.92 -14.14 13.00
N LEU A 73 -14.40 -15.35 12.70
CA LEU A 73 -14.36 -16.07 11.41
C LEU A 73 -14.45 -15.22 10.12
N VAL A 74 -13.64 -15.63 9.14
CA VAL A 74 -13.70 -15.22 7.72
C VAL A 74 -15.15 -15.19 7.23
N LYS A 75 -15.66 -13.98 6.94
CA LYS A 75 -16.98 -13.76 6.36
C LYS A 75 -16.87 -13.58 4.83
N ASN A 76 -18.00 -13.69 4.14
CA ASN A 76 -18.07 -13.72 2.67
C ASN A 76 -17.62 -12.42 1.98
N LYS A 77 -17.56 -11.30 2.71
CA LYS A 77 -17.17 -9.99 2.17
C LYS A 77 -16.42 -9.19 3.23
N THR A 78 -15.32 -8.59 2.80
CA THR A 78 -14.50 -7.71 3.64
C THR A 78 -14.73 -6.27 3.23
N VAL A 79 -14.95 -5.40 4.21
CA VAL A 79 -15.08 -3.95 4.03
C VAL A 79 -14.01 -3.22 4.83
N PHE A 80 -13.61 -2.05 4.34
CA PHE A 80 -12.58 -1.23 4.97
C PHE A 80 -13.19 0.11 5.37
N VAL A 81 -12.89 0.55 6.59
CA VAL A 81 -13.32 1.84 7.12
C VAL A 81 -12.14 2.58 7.72
N LEU A 82 -12.11 3.90 7.58
CA LEU A 82 -11.18 4.78 8.26
C LEU A 82 -11.84 5.31 9.54
N HIS A 83 -11.17 5.19 10.68
CA HIS A 83 -11.52 5.88 11.91
C HIS A 83 -10.60 7.08 12.13
N HIS A 84 -11.18 8.29 12.11
CA HIS A 84 -10.48 9.56 12.28
C HIS A 84 -11.35 10.53 13.08
N GLU A 85 -10.79 11.13 14.14
CA GLU A 85 -11.49 12.13 14.98
C GLU A 85 -12.88 11.66 15.48
N ASN A 86 -12.98 10.42 15.98
CA ASN A 86 -14.25 9.79 16.42
C ASN A 86 -15.31 9.61 15.32
N HIS A 87 -14.92 9.75 14.05
CA HIS A 87 -15.76 9.46 12.90
C HIS A 87 -15.25 8.24 12.14
N PHE A 88 -16.21 7.47 11.59
CA PHE A 88 -15.94 6.38 10.67
C PHE A 88 -16.30 6.81 9.25
N PHE A 89 -15.42 6.49 8.30
CA PHE A 89 -15.57 6.77 6.88
C PHE A 89 -15.40 5.49 6.08
N GLY A 90 -16.35 5.18 5.19
CA GLY A 90 -16.25 4.01 4.33
C GLY A 90 -15.16 4.18 3.25
N ILE A 91 -14.29 3.18 3.11
CA ILE A 91 -13.24 3.18 2.09
C ILE A 91 -13.74 2.41 0.87
N LEU A 92 -14.25 3.15 -0.13
CA LEU A 92 -14.83 2.58 -1.36
C LEU A 92 -13.81 1.90 -2.28
N ASN A 93 -12.57 2.41 -2.26
CA ASN A 93 -11.47 1.88 -3.05
C ASN A 93 -10.23 1.85 -2.17
N LEU A 94 -9.99 0.71 -1.52
CA LEU A 94 -8.85 0.54 -0.64
C LEU A 94 -7.52 0.82 -1.34
N LYS A 95 -7.36 0.32 -2.58
CA LYS A 95 -6.15 0.54 -3.38
C LYS A 95 -5.93 2.02 -3.70
N GLY A 96 -7.01 2.76 -3.99
CA GLY A 96 -6.95 4.20 -4.21
C GLY A 96 -6.69 4.98 -2.91
N PHE A 97 -7.34 4.59 -1.83
CA PHE A 97 -7.24 5.23 -0.51
C PHE A 97 -5.84 5.09 0.10
N LEU A 98 -5.27 3.89 0.01
CA LEU A 98 -3.90 3.61 0.45
C LEU A 98 -2.84 4.08 -0.55
N GLY A 99 -3.26 4.57 -1.73
CA GLY A 99 -2.35 4.85 -2.84
C GLY A 99 -1.62 3.61 -3.40
N ALA A 100 -2.03 2.40 -3.01
CA ALA A 100 -1.18 1.22 -3.12
C ALA A 100 -1.80 0.10 -3.95
N LYS A 101 -1.09 -0.26 -5.03
CA LYS A 101 -1.04 -1.63 -5.58
C LYS A 101 -0.39 -2.64 -4.61
N VAL A 102 0.00 -2.20 -3.41
CA VAL A 102 0.76 -2.95 -2.41
C VAL A 102 -0.10 -4.00 -1.70
N TYR A 103 -1.42 -3.88 -1.67
CA TYR A 103 -2.29 -4.95 -1.16
C TYR A 103 -2.54 -6.02 -2.24
N VAL A 104 -2.08 -7.25 -2.02
CA VAL A 104 -2.10 -8.38 -2.95
C VAL A 104 -2.71 -9.61 -2.27
N GLY A 105 -3.80 -10.15 -2.81
CA GLY A 105 -4.55 -11.23 -2.17
C GLY A 105 -5.16 -10.77 -0.84
N ASP A 106 -4.89 -11.51 0.23
CA ASP A 106 -5.37 -11.21 1.59
C ASP A 106 -4.33 -10.44 2.45
N GLY A 107 -3.21 -10.02 1.86
CA GLY A 107 -2.09 -9.41 2.58
C GLY A 107 -1.38 -8.27 1.85
N TRP A 108 -0.39 -7.68 2.52
CA TRP A 108 0.49 -6.67 1.93
C TRP A 108 1.64 -7.35 1.21
N ALA A 109 1.87 -6.98 -0.04
CA ALA A 109 3.14 -7.23 -0.69
C ALA A 109 4.24 -6.60 0.17
N GLN A 110 5.38 -7.28 0.26
CA GLN A 110 6.54 -6.82 0.98
C GLN A 110 7.73 -6.98 0.04
N PRO A 111 8.54 -5.93 -0.18
CA PRO A 111 9.78 -6.07 -0.91
C PRO A 111 10.70 -7.02 -0.14
N ASN A 112 11.36 -7.91 -0.87
CA ASN A 112 12.33 -8.85 -0.32
C ASN A 112 13.72 -8.68 -0.92
N TYR A 113 13.87 -7.74 -1.85
CA TYR A 113 15.12 -7.46 -2.54
C TYR A 113 15.13 -6.03 -3.09
N ILE A 114 16.21 -5.30 -2.80
CA ILE A 114 16.51 -4.01 -3.41
C ILE A 114 17.97 -4.03 -3.83
N TYR A 115 18.20 -3.63 -5.08
CA TYR A 115 19.53 -3.41 -5.63
C TYR A 115 19.66 -1.97 -6.10
N SER A 116 20.74 -1.31 -5.73
CA SER A 116 21.08 0.03 -6.22
C SER A 116 22.55 0.13 -6.55
N HIS A 117 22.89 0.97 -7.51
CA HIS A 117 24.26 1.33 -7.84
C HIS A 117 24.32 2.81 -8.20
N ASP A 118 25.50 3.41 -8.10
CA ASP A 118 25.72 4.77 -8.59
C ASP A 118 25.76 4.81 -10.13
N LEU A 119 25.74 6.01 -10.72
CA LEU A 119 25.67 6.12 -12.18
C LEU A 119 26.95 5.63 -12.90
N THR A 120 28.07 5.50 -12.19
CA THR A 120 29.34 4.96 -12.70
C THR A 120 29.42 3.44 -12.58
N ALA A 121 28.54 2.84 -11.76
CA ALA A 121 28.58 1.45 -11.34
C ALA A 121 29.87 1.07 -10.59
N GLU A 122 30.50 2.04 -9.92
CA GLU A 122 31.67 1.81 -9.07
C GLU A 122 31.26 1.35 -7.68
N GLU A 123 30.17 1.91 -7.16
CA GLU A 123 29.57 1.50 -5.89
C GLU A 123 28.21 0.84 -6.13
N ASN A 124 27.96 -0.26 -5.41
CA ASN A 124 26.69 -0.94 -5.39
C ASN A 124 26.26 -1.33 -3.96
N TRP A 125 24.96 -1.46 -3.78
CA TRP A 125 24.32 -1.84 -2.53
C TRP A 125 23.21 -2.84 -2.83
N GLU A 126 23.15 -3.86 -1.99
CA GLU A 126 22.20 -4.95 -2.10
C GLU A 126 21.57 -5.17 -0.73
N PHE A 127 20.24 -5.23 -0.71
CA PHE A 127 19.44 -5.36 0.50
C PHE A 127 18.44 -6.49 0.32
N GLU A 128 18.50 -7.50 1.17
CA GLU A 128 17.71 -8.71 1.04
C GLU A 128 16.80 -8.94 2.24
N GLY A 129 15.75 -9.72 2.02
CA GLY A 129 14.82 -10.13 3.07
C GLY A 129 13.82 -9.06 3.45
N ARG A 130 13.10 -9.33 4.55
CA ARG A 130 11.90 -8.59 4.95
C ARG A 130 12.18 -7.13 5.37
N LEU A 131 13.42 -6.83 5.74
CA LEU A 131 13.82 -5.50 6.19
C LEU A 131 14.57 -4.71 5.10
N CYS A 132 14.63 -5.21 3.86
CA CYS A 132 15.43 -4.59 2.81
C CYS A 132 15.12 -3.11 2.57
N VAL A 133 13.86 -2.67 2.71
CA VAL A 133 13.47 -1.25 2.60
C VAL A 133 14.07 -0.44 3.75
N ASN A 134 13.97 -0.94 4.98
CA ASN A 134 14.51 -0.30 6.16
C ASN A 134 16.05 -0.22 6.10
N ASP A 135 16.71 -1.31 5.71
CA ASP A 135 18.18 -1.36 5.56
C ASP A 135 18.67 -0.40 4.47
N PHE A 136 17.93 -0.34 3.35
CA PHE A 136 18.16 0.62 2.28
C PHE A 136 18.05 2.07 2.79
N LEU A 137 16.97 2.39 3.51
CA LEU A 137 16.77 3.73 4.08
C LEU A 137 17.86 4.07 5.11
N ASN A 138 18.17 3.19 6.05
CA ASN A 138 19.20 3.41 7.07
C ASN A 138 20.59 3.63 6.46
N THR A 139 20.85 3.02 5.32
CA THR A 139 22.10 3.25 4.56
C THR A 139 22.15 4.67 4.03
N PHE A 140 21.09 5.15 3.35
CA PHE A 140 21.13 6.44 2.66
C PHE A 140 20.71 7.64 3.51
N MET A 141 19.97 7.46 4.61
CA MET A 141 19.51 8.54 5.49
C MET A 141 20.63 9.03 6.43
N GLN A 142 21.72 9.50 5.83
CA GLN A 142 22.93 9.96 6.48
C GLN A 142 23.46 11.21 5.77
N LEU A 143 24.11 12.12 6.50
CA LEU A 143 24.62 13.38 5.94
C LEU A 143 25.64 13.21 4.79
N LYS A 144 26.35 12.08 4.73
CA LYS A 144 27.25 11.77 3.61
C LYS A 144 26.52 11.63 2.26
N TYR A 145 25.22 11.38 2.29
CA TYR A 145 24.36 11.25 1.12
C TYR A 145 23.41 12.46 0.97
N TYR A 146 23.73 13.59 1.59
CA TYR A 146 22.93 14.81 1.46
C TYR A 146 22.74 15.18 -0.02
N GLU A 147 21.52 15.58 -0.40
CA GLU A 147 21.10 15.93 -1.77
C GLU A 147 21.13 14.80 -2.82
N TYR A 148 21.40 13.55 -2.42
CA TYR A 148 21.38 12.42 -3.34
C TYR A 148 20.02 12.25 -4.04
N THR A 149 20.08 11.78 -5.28
CA THR A 149 18.88 11.46 -6.07
C THR A 149 18.88 9.99 -6.43
N VAL A 150 17.89 9.26 -5.92
CA VAL A 150 17.63 7.87 -6.24
C VAL A 150 16.68 7.82 -7.43
N LEU A 151 17.11 7.12 -8.48
CA LEU A 151 16.36 6.96 -9.72
C LEU A 151 15.86 5.53 -9.87
N ALA A 152 14.56 5.37 -10.11
CA ALA A 152 13.96 4.06 -10.38
C ALA A 152 12.96 4.16 -11.53
N HIS A 153 12.87 3.12 -12.36
CA HIS A 153 12.04 3.17 -13.56
C HIS A 153 10.62 2.66 -13.30
N ASN A 154 9.61 3.51 -13.49
CA ASN A 154 8.21 3.24 -13.20
C ASN A 154 7.88 3.03 -11.71
N SER A 155 8.73 3.54 -10.82
CA SER A 155 8.56 3.45 -9.36
C SER A 155 7.34 4.22 -8.85
N LYS A 156 6.89 5.27 -9.56
CA LYS A 156 5.74 6.10 -9.17
C LYS A 156 4.43 5.35 -9.04
N ALA A 157 4.37 4.17 -9.67
CA ALA A 157 3.17 3.35 -9.73
C ALA A 157 3.21 2.17 -8.75
N TYR A 158 4.36 1.88 -8.12
CA TYR A 158 4.52 0.73 -7.23
C TYR A 158 5.64 0.94 -6.20
N ASP A 159 6.91 0.88 -6.63
CA ASP A 159 8.06 0.71 -5.73
C ASP A 159 8.20 1.86 -4.71
N SER A 160 7.98 3.10 -5.14
CA SER A 160 8.12 4.27 -4.26
C SER A 160 7.10 4.31 -3.12
N PHE A 161 6.00 3.55 -3.20
CA PHE A 161 5.05 3.47 -2.09
C PHE A 161 5.59 2.70 -0.90
N PHE A 162 6.47 1.70 -1.11
CA PHE A 162 7.13 1.01 -0.01
C PHE A 162 8.07 1.94 0.74
N ILE A 163 8.84 2.74 0.00
CA ILE A 163 9.72 3.77 0.56
C ILE A 163 8.91 4.80 1.36
N LEU A 164 7.80 5.28 0.79
CA LEU A 164 6.89 6.24 1.45
C LEU A 164 6.33 5.67 2.76
N LEU A 165 5.88 4.42 2.76
CA LEU A 165 5.29 3.78 3.94
C LEU A 165 6.29 3.66 5.09
N ASP A 166 7.51 3.21 4.82
CA ASP A 166 8.57 3.10 5.84
C ASP A 166 8.96 4.49 6.39
N LEU A 167 9.10 5.50 5.53
CA LEU A 167 9.39 6.87 5.97
C LEU A 167 8.28 7.47 6.85
N ILE A 168 7.01 7.19 6.53
CA ILE A 168 5.87 7.61 7.37
C ILE A 168 5.91 6.88 8.71
N TYR A 169 6.20 5.58 8.71
CA TYR A 169 6.32 4.78 9.92
C TYR A 169 7.40 5.32 10.87
N GLU A 170 8.56 5.69 10.30
CA GLU A 170 9.68 6.32 11.02
C GLU A 170 9.47 7.82 11.33
N LYS A 171 8.30 8.38 10.97
CA LYS A 171 7.94 9.79 11.19
C LYS A 171 8.92 10.79 10.57
N MET A 172 9.49 10.43 9.41
CA MET A 172 10.40 11.29 8.68
C MET A 172 9.66 12.48 8.04
N ALA A 173 10.29 13.65 8.06
CA ALA A 173 9.77 14.82 7.34
C ALA A 173 9.95 14.62 5.83
N ILE A 174 8.85 14.65 5.09
CA ILE A 174 8.80 14.34 3.66
C ILE A 174 8.01 15.39 2.86
N GLU A 175 8.39 15.57 1.60
CA GLU A 175 7.67 16.35 0.60
C GLU A 175 7.32 15.46 -0.60
N LEU A 176 6.11 15.62 -1.15
CA LEU A 176 5.60 14.76 -2.23
C LEU A 176 5.14 15.61 -3.42
N ILE A 177 5.44 15.13 -4.62
CA ILE A 177 4.77 15.57 -5.86
C ILE A 177 4.02 14.37 -6.42
N THR A 178 2.72 14.53 -6.62
CA THR A 178 1.86 13.46 -7.14
C THR A 178 1.13 13.88 -8.41
N LEU A 179 0.77 12.90 -9.23
CA LEU A 179 -0.15 13.07 -10.35
C LEU A 179 -1.28 12.05 -10.19
N GLY A 180 -2.39 12.50 -9.60
CA GLY A 180 -3.42 11.59 -9.10
C GLY A 180 -2.82 10.61 -8.10
N SER A 181 -2.99 9.31 -8.32
CA SER A 181 -2.46 8.26 -7.45
C SER A 181 -1.01 7.85 -7.74
N LYS A 182 -0.26 8.63 -8.53
CA LYS A 182 1.14 8.31 -8.88
C LYS A 182 2.08 9.22 -8.12
N LEU A 183 3.08 8.63 -7.46
CA LEU A 183 4.08 9.36 -6.68
C LEU A 183 5.25 9.78 -7.59
N MET A 184 5.17 10.98 -8.16
CA MET A 184 6.11 11.47 -9.18
C MET A 184 7.49 11.76 -8.57
N LEU A 185 7.49 12.32 -7.37
CA LEU A 185 8.69 12.60 -6.57
C LEU A 185 8.35 12.46 -5.09
N LEU A 186 9.29 11.88 -4.34
CA LEU A 186 9.29 11.81 -2.88
C LEU A 186 10.62 12.37 -2.40
N LYS A 187 10.59 13.37 -1.52
CA LYS A 187 11.78 13.99 -0.95
C LYS A 187 11.80 13.78 0.56
N VAL A 188 12.96 13.42 1.10
CA VAL A 188 13.21 13.32 2.53
C VAL A 188 13.94 14.59 2.98
N VAL A 189 13.19 15.49 3.63
CA VAL A 189 13.62 16.87 3.90
C VAL A 189 14.90 16.97 4.72
N PRO A 190 15.09 16.20 5.82
CA PRO A 190 16.30 16.33 6.66
C PRO A 190 17.63 16.06 5.93
N PHE A 191 17.58 15.32 4.81
CA PHE A 191 18.75 14.93 4.04
C PHE A 191 18.74 15.49 2.61
N GLU A 192 17.69 16.24 2.22
CA GLU A 192 17.46 16.68 0.84
C GLU A 192 17.50 15.54 -0.21
N ILE A 193 17.27 14.29 0.22
CA ILE A 193 17.31 13.12 -0.66
C ILE A 193 16.02 13.04 -1.47
N ARG A 194 16.13 12.75 -2.77
CA ARG A 194 15.01 12.67 -3.70
C ARG A 194 14.89 11.29 -4.32
N PHE A 195 13.69 10.72 -4.28
CA PHE A 195 13.29 9.55 -5.04
C PHE A 195 12.49 10.02 -6.25
N ILE A 196 12.98 9.73 -7.46
CA ILE A 196 12.39 10.21 -8.70
C ILE A 196 12.17 9.04 -9.66
N ASP A 197 10.98 8.99 -10.25
CA ASP A 197 10.66 8.02 -11.28
C ASP A 197 11.21 8.45 -12.65
N THR A 198 12.10 7.65 -13.23
CA THR A 198 12.70 7.94 -14.54
C THR A 198 11.71 7.88 -15.70
N LEU A 199 10.60 7.17 -15.59
CA LEU A 199 9.54 7.11 -16.61
C LEU A 199 8.85 8.47 -16.81
N ASN A 200 9.08 9.45 -15.92
CA ASN A 200 8.65 10.85 -16.12
C ASN A 200 9.43 11.55 -17.25
N PHE A 201 10.66 11.11 -17.50
CA PHE A 201 11.57 11.69 -18.50
C PHE A 201 11.87 10.71 -19.64
N LEU A 202 11.75 9.41 -19.36
CA LEU A 202 11.99 8.29 -20.27
C LEU A 202 10.68 7.52 -20.48
N PRO A 203 9.70 8.03 -21.25
CA PRO A 203 8.33 7.49 -21.34
C PRO A 203 8.23 6.22 -22.21
N VAL A 204 9.17 5.30 -22.05
CA VAL A 204 9.21 4.01 -22.75
C VAL A 204 9.30 2.88 -21.73
N LYS A 205 8.79 1.70 -22.09
CA LYS A 205 8.92 0.51 -21.24
C LYS A 205 10.40 0.17 -21.05
N PHE A 206 10.79 -0.26 -19.84
CA PHE A 206 12.15 -0.69 -19.54
C PHE A 206 12.73 -1.66 -20.58
N SER A 207 11.96 -2.67 -21.01
CA SER A 207 12.38 -3.66 -22.01
C SER A 207 12.65 -3.09 -23.40
N LYS A 208 12.21 -1.85 -23.69
CA LYS A 208 12.43 -1.16 -24.97
C LYS A 208 13.58 -0.16 -24.91
N LEU A 209 14.13 0.13 -23.72
CA LEU A 209 15.24 1.08 -23.56
C LEU A 209 16.47 0.69 -24.40
N PRO A 210 16.95 -0.57 -24.42
CA PRO A 210 18.13 -0.94 -25.21
C PRO A 210 17.97 -0.57 -26.69
N LYS A 211 16.81 -0.92 -27.27
CA LYS A 211 16.47 -0.56 -28.65
C LYS A 211 16.33 0.95 -28.86
N ALA A 212 15.73 1.67 -27.90
CA ALA A 212 15.50 3.11 -28.02
C ALA A 212 16.80 3.92 -28.01
N PHE A 213 17.83 3.43 -27.30
CA PHE A 213 19.11 4.10 -27.11
C PHE A 213 20.27 3.48 -27.90
N GLY A 214 20.02 2.39 -28.64
CA GLY A 214 21.03 1.74 -29.49
C GLY A 214 22.11 0.97 -28.71
N PHE A 215 21.81 0.49 -27.50
CA PHE A 215 22.71 -0.37 -26.74
C PHE A 215 22.18 -1.80 -26.64
N GLU A 216 23.08 -2.76 -26.45
CA GLU A 216 22.70 -4.15 -26.17
C GLU A 216 22.23 -4.29 -24.72
N GLY A 217 21.10 -4.95 -24.52
CA GLY A 217 20.56 -5.13 -23.18
C GLY A 217 19.49 -6.21 -23.13
N CYS A 218 19.48 -6.92 -22.00
CA CYS A 218 18.68 -8.10 -21.76
C CYS A 218 17.88 -7.91 -20.47
N LYS A 219 16.71 -7.28 -20.56
CA LYS A 219 15.73 -7.36 -19.47
C LYS A 219 15.46 -8.85 -19.24
N GLY A 220 15.83 -9.36 -18.07
CA GLY A 220 15.49 -10.71 -17.64
C GLY A 220 14.02 -10.86 -17.27
N TYR A 221 13.61 -12.10 -17.01
CA TYR A 221 12.31 -12.43 -16.47
C TYR A 221 12.47 -12.89 -15.03
N PHE A 222 11.57 -12.43 -14.16
CA PHE A 222 11.58 -12.78 -12.75
C PHE A 222 10.39 -13.70 -12.43
N PRO A 223 10.59 -14.80 -11.68
CA PRO A 223 9.53 -15.77 -11.39
C PRO A 223 8.58 -15.20 -10.32
N HIS A 224 7.71 -14.26 -10.70
CA HIS A 224 6.87 -13.50 -9.78
C HIS A 224 6.00 -14.36 -8.86
N PHE A 225 5.42 -15.46 -9.36
CA PHE A 225 4.60 -16.36 -8.54
C PHE A 225 5.42 -17.35 -7.72
N PHE A 226 6.70 -17.51 -8.04
CA PHE A 226 7.63 -18.29 -7.20
C PHE A 226 8.16 -17.46 -6.02
N ASN A 227 8.09 -16.13 -6.09
CA ASN A 227 8.57 -15.24 -5.03
C ASN A 227 7.63 -15.26 -3.81
N THR A 228 7.75 -16.32 -3.02
CA THR A 228 6.95 -16.60 -1.82
C THR A 228 7.88 -16.78 -0.62
N LEU A 229 7.33 -16.67 0.60
CA LEU A 229 8.09 -16.93 1.82
C LEU A 229 8.66 -18.35 1.87
N ALA A 230 7.93 -19.34 1.37
CA ALA A 230 8.35 -20.73 1.33
C ALA A 230 9.55 -20.95 0.38
N SER A 231 9.72 -20.10 -0.62
CA SER A 231 10.73 -20.25 -1.67
C SER A 231 11.92 -19.32 -1.53
N GLN A 232 11.99 -18.50 -0.46
CA GLN A 232 13.08 -17.52 -0.28
C GLN A 232 14.48 -18.17 -0.23
N ASN A 233 14.57 -19.38 0.34
CA ASN A 233 15.83 -20.12 0.46
C ASN A 233 15.93 -21.26 -0.57
N TYR A 234 15.14 -21.20 -1.66
CA TYR A 234 15.15 -22.23 -2.69
C TYR A 234 16.51 -22.27 -3.39
N ASN A 235 17.15 -23.44 -3.36
CA ASN A 235 18.36 -23.74 -4.13
C ASN A 235 18.07 -24.96 -5.01
N GLY A 236 17.93 -24.73 -6.31
CA GLY A 236 17.55 -25.77 -7.26
C GLY A 236 17.44 -25.24 -8.70
N PRO A 237 16.92 -26.05 -9.62
CA PRO A 237 16.73 -25.65 -11.03
C PRO A 237 15.84 -24.43 -11.18
N MET A 238 15.93 -23.76 -12.33
CA MET A 238 15.07 -22.62 -12.65
C MET A 238 13.58 -22.96 -12.52
N PRO A 239 12.76 -22.09 -11.94
CA PRO A 239 11.32 -22.29 -11.83
C PRO A 239 10.65 -22.54 -13.19
N PRO A 240 9.53 -23.29 -13.24
CA PRO A 240 8.81 -23.54 -14.48
C PRO A 240 8.22 -22.23 -15.07
N PRO A 241 7.97 -22.16 -16.40
CA PRO A 241 7.47 -20.94 -17.05
C PRO A 241 6.21 -20.33 -16.42
N ASP A 242 5.30 -21.17 -15.93
CA ASP A 242 4.05 -20.72 -15.29
C ASP A 242 4.28 -19.88 -14.02
N SER A 243 5.47 -19.97 -13.42
CA SER A 243 5.81 -19.20 -12.21
C SER A 243 6.21 -17.74 -12.49
N TYR A 244 6.34 -17.34 -13.76
CA TYR A 244 6.82 -16.02 -14.16
C TYR A 244 5.71 -14.99 -14.38
N GLY A 245 4.45 -15.42 -14.55
CA GLY A 245 3.33 -14.50 -14.75
C GLY A 245 3.45 -13.64 -16.01
N PHE A 246 3.89 -14.27 -17.12
CA PHE A 246 3.97 -13.65 -18.46
C PHE A 246 2.62 -13.10 -18.95
#